data_AF-X1KCW2-F1
#
_entry.id   AF-X1KCW2-F1
#
_cell.length_a   1.000
_cell.length_b   1.000
_cell.length_c   1.000
_cell.angle_alpha   90.00
_cell.angle_beta   90.00
_cell.angle_gamma   90.00
#
_symmetry.space_group_name_H-M   'P 1'
#
loop_
_entity.id
_entity.type
_entity.pdbx_description
1 polymer ?
#
loop_
_entity_poly.entity_id
_entity_poly.type
_entity_poly.pdbx_seq_one_letter_code
_entity_poly.pdbx_strand_id
1 'polypeptide(L)'
;MMNKAKIGFLDFNDEREHVLEETFQKAQELKKNVIRTLERVGGMEIVDPVTSFNGFDKMVWRVDIARKQARILTRADIDGLILHYSLWASPRLARIATQIILREKKKKNGSIPILILTNLAPEQPGMVGGMAAAGGLDQLG
;
A
#
# COMPACT_ATOMS: atom_id res chain seq x y z
N MET A 1 -19.43 21.64 -3.12
CA MET A 1 -18.01 21.23 -3.12
C MET A 1 -17.93 19.83 -3.68
N MET A 2 -17.06 19.56 -4.65
CA MET A 2 -16.80 18.18 -5.09
C MET A 2 -16.20 17.41 -3.92
N ASN A 3 -16.81 16.27 -3.55
CA ASN A 3 -16.19 15.36 -2.60
C ASN A 3 -14.88 14.83 -3.23
N LYS A 4 -13.75 15.04 -2.55
CA LYS A 4 -12.48 14.43 -2.96
C LYS A 4 -12.56 12.92 -2.75
N ALA A 5 -12.05 12.13 -3.70
CA ALA A 5 -11.98 10.69 -3.54
C ALA A 5 -10.96 10.34 -2.44
N LYS A 6 -11.34 9.47 -1.49
CA LYS A 6 -10.46 8.98 -0.43
C LYS A 6 -9.62 7.82 -0.94
N ILE A 7 -8.32 8.02 -1.12
CA ILE A 7 -7.43 7.00 -1.67
C ILE A 7 -6.59 6.42 -0.54
N GLY A 8 -6.83 5.15 -0.22
CA GLY A 8 -5.99 4.42 0.72
C GLY A 8 -4.61 4.16 0.14
N PHE A 9 -3.57 4.32 0.95
CA PHE A 9 -2.19 4.11 0.54
C PHE A 9 -1.52 3.08 1.46
N LEU A 10 -1.07 1.96 0.89
CA LEU A 10 -0.25 0.97 1.59
C LEU A 10 1.13 0.92 0.95
N ASP A 11 2.15 1.03 1.77
CA ASP A 11 3.55 0.95 1.34
C ASP A 11 4.17 -0.34 1.85
N PHE A 12 4.89 -1.06 1.00
CA PHE A 12 5.38 -2.41 1.31
C PHE A 12 6.90 -2.45 1.41
N ASN A 13 7.41 -3.32 2.28
CA ASN A 13 8.84 -3.57 2.42
C ASN A 13 9.13 -5.05 2.71
N ASP A 14 10.41 -5.42 2.65
CA ASP A 14 10.92 -6.79 2.85
C ASP A 14 10.55 -7.33 4.24
N GLU A 15 10.30 -8.64 4.31
CA GLU A 15 9.96 -9.34 5.55
C GLU A 15 11.20 -9.70 6.39
N ARG A 16 12.40 -9.62 5.78
CA ARG A 16 13.67 -9.90 6.44
C ARG A 16 14.17 -8.66 7.18
N GLU A 17 14.28 -8.75 8.49
CA GLU A 17 14.62 -7.61 9.36
C GLU A 17 15.93 -6.90 8.97
N HIS A 18 16.99 -7.64 8.63
CA HIS A 18 18.26 -7.02 8.21
C HIS A 18 18.12 -6.20 6.90
N VAL A 19 17.32 -6.66 5.94
CA VAL A 19 17.03 -5.91 4.70
C VAL A 19 16.18 -4.68 5.02
N LEU A 20 15.21 -4.84 5.92
CA LEU A 20 14.33 -3.76 6.36
C LEU A 20 15.12 -2.65 7.05
N GLU A 21 16.05 -2.99 7.94
CA GLU A 21 16.96 -2.05 8.61
C GLU A 21 17.75 -1.21 7.61
N GLU A 22 18.29 -1.83 6.55
CA GLU A 22 19.07 -1.16 5.52
C GLU A 22 18.22 -0.27 4.60
N THR A 23 16.99 -0.68 4.30
CA THR A 23 16.20 -0.09 3.22
C THR A 23 15.09 0.86 3.69
N PHE A 24 14.68 0.77 4.96
CA PHE A 24 13.50 1.46 5.50
C PHE A 24 13.52 2.97 5.30
N GLN A 25 14.64 3.63 5.60
CA GLN A 25 14.75 5.10 5.46
C GLN A 25 14.53 5.54 4.01
N LYS A 26 15.24 4.91 3.07
CA LYS A 26 15.11 5.20 1.63
C LYS A 26 13.69 4.92 1.12
N ALA A 27 13.07 3.83 1.56
CA ALA A 27 11.69 3.49 1.18
C ALA A 27 10.70 4.56 1.64
N GLN A 28 10.83 5.03 2.89
CA GLN A 28 10.00 6.09 3.46
C GLN A 28 10.19 7.43 2.73
N GLU A 29 11.40 7.75 2.27
CA GLU A 29 11.66 8.94 1.45
C GLU A 29 10.97 8.85 0.09
N LEU A 30 11.04 7.69 -0.58
CA LEU A 30 10.37 7.45 -1.86
C LEU A 30 8.85 7.56 -1.72
N LYS A 31 8.28 6.92 -0.68
CA LYS A 31 6.86 7.08 -0.31
C LYS A 31 6.48 8.54 -0.14
N LYS A 32 7.28 9.32 0.60
CA LYS A 32 7.01 10.73 0.86
C LYS A 32 6.95 11.55 -0.43
N ASN A 33 7.81 11.25 -1.40
CA ASN A 33 7.81 11.91 -2.71
C ASN A 33 6.54 11.60 -3.52
N VAL A 34 6.08 10.35 -3.46
CA VAL A 34 4.81 9.93 -4.09
C VAL A 34 3.63 10.66 -3.45
N ILE A 35 3.49 10.62 -2.13
CA ILE A 35 2.38 11.26 -1.42
C ILE A 35 2.35 12.76 -1.70
N ARG A 36 3.49 13.46 -1.59
CA ARG A 36 3.58 14.90 -1.93
C ARG A 36 3.15 15.20 -3.36
N THR A 37 3.46 14.30 -4.30
CA THR A 37 3.07 14.46 -5.70
C THR A 37 1.56 14.30 -5.86
N LEU A 38 0.96 13.28 -5.24
CA LEU A 38 -0.49 13.07 -5.24
C LEU A 38 -1.24 14.24 -4.61
N GLU A 39 -0.76 14.75 -3.47
CA GLU A 39 -1.34 15.92 -2.79
C GLU A 39 -1.28 17.18 -3.67
N ARG A 40 -0.16 17.39 -4.38
CA ARG A 40 0.03 18.53 -5.29
C ARG A 40 -0.88 18.48 -6.51
N VAL A 41 -1.12 17.29 -7.07
CA VAL A 41 -2.07 17.11 -8.19
C VAL A 41 -3.50 17.43 -7.75
N GLY A 42 -3.85 17.14 -6.49
CA GLY A 42 -5.17 17.43 -5.95
C GLY A 42 -6.25 16.45 -6.44
N GLY A 43 -7.51 16.74 -6.13
CA GLY A 43 -8.66 15.89 -6.49
C GLY A 43 -8.87 14.65 -5.62
N MET A 44 -7.90 14.30 -4.76
CA MET A 44 -7.96 13.17 -3.85
C MET A 44 -7.53 13.54 -2.42
N GLU A 45 -8.01 12.77 -1.45
CA GLU A 45 -7.57 12.76 -0.05
C GLU A 45 -6.80 11.46 0.19
N ILE A 46 -5.51 11.53 0.52
CA ILE A 46 -4.71 10.33 0.77
C ILE A 46 -4.91 9.86 2.21
N VAL A 47 -5.41 8.64 2.39
CA VAL A 47 -5.53 7.97 3.68
C VAL A 47 -4.32 7.06 3.87
N ASP A 48 -3.34 7.54 4.62
CA ASP A 48 -2.12 6.81 4.97
C ASP A 48 -2.18 6.32 6.42
N PRO A 49 -2.23 4.99 6.68
CA PRO A 49 -2.29 4.44 8.04
C PRO A 49 -1.06 4.75 8.91
N VAL A 50 0.04 5.25 8.32
CA VAL A 50 1.35 5.44 8.97
C VAL A 50 1.30 6.18 10.31
N THR A 51 0.35 7.11 10.48
CA THR A 51 0.20 7.91 11.71
C THR A 51 -0.13 7.08 12.93
N SER A 52 -0.64 5.86 12.73
CA SER A 52 -0.96 4.90 13.80
C SER A 52 0.21 3.95 14.14
N PHE A 53 1.39 4.12 13.51
CA PHE A 53 2.51 3.18 13.65
C PHE A 53 3.86 3.89 13.87
N ASN A 54 4.76 3.15 14.53
CA ASN A 54 6.13 3.56 14.81
C ASN A 54 7.13 2.57 14.21
N GLY A 55 8.37 3.02 14.01
CA GLY A 55 9.43 2.18 13.44
C GLY A 55 9.03 1.57 12.10
N PHE A 56 9.43 0.31 11.88
CA PHE A 56 9.18 -0.42 10.64
C PHE A 56 7.70 -0.65 10.33
N ASP A 57 6.83 -0.64 11.33
CA ASP A 57 5.39 -0.86 11.16
C ASP A 57 4.69 0.29 10.42
N LYS A 58 5.41 1.38 10.15
CA LYS A 58 5.03 2.42 9.19
C LYS A 58 4.88 1.90 7.75
N MET A 59 5.46 0.74 7.46
CA MET A 59 5.32 0.00 6.21
C MET A 59 4.71 -1.38 6.46
N VAL A 60 4.11 -1.97 5.44
CA VAL A 60 3.61 -3.34 5.46
C VAL A 60 4.75 -4.30 5.15
N TRP A 61 5.33 -4.89 6.19
CA TRP A 61 6.45 -5.83 6.08
C TRP A 61 6.16 -7.22 6.67
N ARG A 62 5.03 -7.36 7.38
CA ARG A 62 4.58 -8.61 8.00
C ARG A 62 3.06 -8.71 8.07
N VAL A 63 2.56 -9.92 8.26
CA VAL A 63 1.13 -10.26 8.14
C VAL A 63 0.25 -9.50 9.13
N ASP A 64 0.68 -9.33 10.39
CA ASP A 64 -0.12 -8.62 11.38
C ASP A 64 -0.23 -7.12 11.06
N ILE A 65 0.82 -6.50 10.50
CA ILE A 65 0.81 -5.11 10.04
C ILE A 65 -0.08 -4.95 8.81
N ALA A 66 -0.01 -5.86 7.84
CA ALA A 66 -0.92 -5.88 6.70
C ALA A 66 -2.40 -5.88 7.14
N ARG A 67 -2.74 -6.71 8.13
CA ARG A 67 -4.09 -6.78 8.70
C ARG A 67 -4.49 -5.50 9.43
N LYS A 68 -3.61 -4.93 10.25
CA LYS A 68 -3.89 -3.71 11.03
C LYS A 68 -4.09 -2.50 10.10
N GLN A 69 -3.17 -2.28 9.15
CA GLN A 69 -3.26 -1.17 8.20
C GLN A 69 -4.49 -1.31 7.29
N ALA A 70 -4.77 -2.50 6.75
CA ALA A 70 -5.98 -2.74 5.96
C ALA A 70 -7.27 -2.43 6.73
N ARG A 71 -7.35 -2.80 8.01
CA ARG A 71 -8.52 -2.49 8.87
C ARG A 71 -8.71 -0.98 9.08
N ILE A 72 -7.62 -0.22 9.20
CA ILE A 72 -7.69 1.25 9.27
C ILE A 72 -8.30 1.79 7.98
N LEU A 73 -7.82 1.34 6.82
CA LEU A 73 -8.35 1.75 5.53
C LEU A 73 -9.83 1.37 5.34
N THR A 74 -10.26 0.19 5.81
CA THR A 74 -11.69 -0.19 5.75
C THR A 74 -12.58 0.72 6.59
N ARG A 75 -12.08 1.20 7.74
CA ARG A 75 -12.82 2.12 8.63
C ARG A 75 -12.89 3.54 8.05
N ALA A 76 -11.88 3.93 7.27
CA ALA A 76 -11.84 5.21 6.58
C ALA A 76 -12.76 5.27 5.34
N ASP A 77 -13.33 4.12 4.94
CA ASP A 77 -14.23 3.95 3.80
C ASP A 77 -13.67 4.46 2.46
N ILE A 78 -12.41 4.14 2.18
CA ILE A 78 -11.67 4.57 0.98
C ILE A 78 -12.38 4.25 -0.34
N ASP A 79 -12.28 5.13 -1.33
CA ASP A 79 -12.84 4.99 -2.68
C ASP A 79 -11.89 4.30 -3.66
N GLY A 80 -10.60 4.22 -3.33
CA GLY A 80 -9.57 3.56 -4.14
C GLY A 80 -8.39 3.13 -3.28
N LEU A 81 -7.58 2.21 -3.78
CA LEU A 81 -6.42 1.69 -3.08
C LEU A 81 -5.15 1.76 -3.95
N ILE A 82 -4.09 2.35 -3.40
CA ILE A 82 -2.74 2.30 -3.96
C ILE A 82 -1.90 1.33 -3.13
N LEU A 83 -1.30 0.35 -3.80
CA LEU A 83 -0.29 -0.53 -3.26
C LEU A 83 1.07 -0.08 -3.82
N HIS A 84 1.89 0.53 -2.98
CA HIS A 84 3.16 1.10 -3.39
C HIS A 84 4.32 0.15 -3.10
N TYR A 85 5.11 -0.12 -4.14
CA TYR A 85 6.27 -1.00 -4.13
C TYR A 85 7.49 -0.24 -4.65
N SER A 86 8.29 0.30 -3.72
CA SER A 86 9.58 0.91 -4.03
C SER A 86 10.77 -0.06 -3.93
N LEU A 87 10.54 -1.23 -3.32
CA LEU A 87 11.50 -2.29 -3.04
C LEU A 87 10.80 -3.65 -3.17
N TRP A 88 11.57 -4.74 -3.07
CA TRP A 88 10.98 -6.07 -2.93
C TRP A 88 10.16 -6.16 -1.64
N ALA A 89 9.00 -6.78 -1.74
CA ALA A 89 8.20 -7.20 -0.60
C ALA A 89 7.38 -8.42 -0.98
N SER A 90 7.05 -9.26 0.01
CA SER A 90 6.31 -10.50 -0.24
C SER A 90 4.93 -10.22 -0.85
N PRO A 91 4.58 -10.77 -2.03
CA PRO A 91 3.30 -10.52 -2.69
C PRO A 91 2.10 -11.03 -1.87
N ARG A 92 2.34 -11.96 -0.94
CA ARG A 92 1.35 -12.44 0.02
C ARG A 92 0.79 -11.30 0.88
N LEU A 93 1.60 -10.30 1.23
CA LEU A 93 1.18 -9.17 2.06
C LEU A 93 0.12 -8.32 1.36
N ALA A 94 0.32 -8.01 0.07
CA ALA A 94 -0.68 -7.32 -0.74
C ALA A 94 -1.97 -8.13 -0.85
N ARG A 95 -1.89 -9.44 -1.10
CA ARG A 95 -3.08 -10.32 -1.13
C ARG A 95 -3.87 -10.25 0.18
N ILE A 96 -3.20 -10.36 1.33
CA ILE A 96 -3.86 -10.33 2.65
C ILE A 96 -4.54 -8.98 2.89
N ALA A 97 -3.83 -7.88 2.68
CA ALA A 97 -4.38 -6.54 2.88
C ALA A 97 -5.58 -6.28 1.96
N THR A 98 -5.42 -6.61 0.67
CA THR A 98 -6.44 -6.40 -0.36
C THR A 98 -7.68 -7.25 -0.13
N GLN A 99 -7.54 -8.53 0.24
CA GLN A 99 -8.69 -9.38 0.56
C GLN A 99 -9.54 -8.83 1.71
N ILE A 100 -8.92 -8.24 2.73
CA ILE A 100 -9.64 -7.61 3.85
C ILE A 100 -10.46 -6.43 3.34
N ILE A 101 -9.84 -5.56 2.52
CA ILE A 101 -10.49 -4.38 1.96
C ILE A 101 -11.65 -4.77 1.03
N LEU A 102 -11.40 -5.70 0.10
CA LEU A 102 -12.42 -6.20 -0.83
C LEU A 102 -13.61 -6.84 -0.12
N ARG A 103 -13.37 -7.63 0.93
CA ARG A 103 -14.45 -8.23 1.73
C ARG A 103 -15.34 -7.17 2.38
N GLU A 104 -14.75 -6.12 2.94
CA GLU A 104 -15.53 -5.04 3.54
C GLU A 104 -16.29 -4.22 2.49
N LYS A 105 -15.69 -3.96 1.32
CA LYS A 105 -16.41 -3.28 0.21
C LYS A 105 -17.55 -4.12 -0.35
N LYS A 106 -17.36 -5.43 -0.50
CA LYS A 106 -18.39 -6.37 -0.95
C LYS A 106 -19.60 -6.41 -0.01
N LYS A 107 -19.40 -6.33 1.32
CA LYS A 107 -20.52 -6.25 2.29
C LYS A 107 -21.41 -5.03 2.06
N LYS A 108 -20.86 -3.96 1.48
CA LYS A 108 -21.59 -2.74 1.10
C LYS A 108 -22.06 -2.75 -0.37
N ASN A 109 -22.06 -3.92 -1.02
CA ASN A 109 -22.34 -4.10 -2.45
C ASN A 109 -21.50 -3.20 -3.37
N GLY A 110 -20.26 -2.90 -2.96
CA GLY A 110 -19.33 -2.04 -3.69
C GLY A 110 -18.11 -2.79 -4.25
N SER A 111 -17.44 -2.16 -5.21
CA SER A 111 -16.11 -2.51 -5.70
C SER A 111 -15.12 -1.39 -5.37
N ILE A 112 -13.82 -1.66 -5.54
CA ILE A 112 -12.77 -0.66 -5.33
C ILE A 112 -11.69 -0.79 -6.40
N PRO A 113 -11.31 0.30 -7.10
CA PRO A 113 -10.15 0.31 -7.98
C PRO A 113 -8.88 0.15 -7.16
N ILE A 114 -7.98 -0.71 -7.64
CA ILE A 114 -6.68 -0.99 -7.02
C ILE A 114 -5.59 -0.65 -8.04
N LEU A 115 -4.63 0.18 -7.63
CA LEU A 115 -3.44 0.51 -8.40
C LEU A 115 -2.21 -0.07 -7.70
N ILE A 116 -1.39 -0.81 -8.43
CA ILE A 116 -0.03 -1.13 -8.00
C ILE A 116 0.90 -0.09 -8.59
N LEU A 117 1.54 0.68 -7.72
CA LEU A 117 2.49 1.71 -8.10
C LEU A 117 3.89 1.25 -7.77
N THR A 118 4.79 1.31 -8.75
CA THR A 118 6.18 0.90 -8.57
C THR A 118 7.16 1.86 -9.23
N ASN A 119 8.39 1.87 -8.73
CA ASN A 119 9.51 2.61 -9.30
C ASN A 119 10.19 1.83 -10.45
N LEU A 120 10.70 2.59 -11.42
CA LEU A 120 11.65 2.10 -12.40
C LEU A 120 13.06 2.45 -11.91
N ALA A 121 13.66 1.57 -11.10
CA ALA A 121 14.98 1.78 -10.52
C ALA A 121 15.77 0.46 -10.52
N PRO A 122 16.86 0.32 -11.30
CA PRO A 122 17.63 -0.92 -11.36
C PRO A 122 18.20 -1.38 -10.01
N GLU A 123 18.52 -0.44 -9.11
CA GLU A 123 19.10 -0.75 -7.80
C GLU A 123 18.04 -1.17 -6.76
N GLN A 124 16.75 -1.07 -7.10
CA GLN A 124 15.66 -1.34 -6.19
C GLN A 124 14.63 -2.29 -6.84
N PRO A 125 14.42 -3.49 -6.29
CA PRO A 125 13.54 -4.49 -6.91
C PRO A 125 12.04 -4.20 -6.70
N GLY A 126 11.63 -2.93 -6.68
CA GLY A 126 10.24 -2.51 -6.55
C GLY A 126 9.36 -3.03 -7.69
N MET A 127 9.82 -2.93 -8.94
CA MET A 127 9.04 -3.41 -10.09
C MET A 127 8.82 -4.93 -10.01
N VAL A 128 9.80 -5.69 -9.54
CA VAL A 128 9.68 -7.14 -9.33
C VAL A 128 8.65 -7.43 -8.23
N GLY A 129 8.72 -6.73 -7.10
CA GLY A 129 7.74 -6.86 -6.01
C GLY A 129 6.33 -6.49 -6.44
N GLY A 130 6.18 -5.39 -7.17
CA GLY A 130 4.91 -4.91 -7.69
C GLY A 130 4.28 -5.87 -8.70
N MET A 131 5.07 -6.38 -9.66
CA MET A 131 4.57 -7.36 -10.64
C MET A 131 4.22 -8.71 -10.00
N ALA A 132 5.01 -9.18 -9.03
CA ALA A 132 4.66 -10.37 -8.26
C ALA A 132 3.37 -10.18 -7.44
N ALA A 133 3.18 -8.99 -6.86
CA ALA A 133 1.94 -8.64 -6.17
C ALA A 133 0.75 -8.58 -7.13
N ALA A 134 0.93 -8.01 -8.33
CA ALA A 134 -0.08 -7.97 -9.38
C ALA A 134 -0.53 -9.37 -9.79
N GLY A 135 0.41 -10.27 -10.10
CA GLY A 135 0.08 -11.67 -10.39
C GLY A 135 -0.58 -12.37 -9.19
N GLY A 136 -0.18 -12.02 -7.97
CA GLY A 136 -0.83 -12.49 -6.75
C GLY A 136 -2.28 -12.02 -6.60
N LEU A 137 -2.61 -10.80 -7.02
CA LEU A 137 -3.98 -10.27 -7.01
C LEU A 137 -4.81 -10.79 -8.18
N ASP A 138 -4.23 -10.95 -9.36
CA ASP A 138 -4.91 -11.50 -10.55
C ASP A 138 -5.47 -12.91 -10.28
N GLN A 139 -4.73 -13.73 -9.52
CA GLN A 139 -5.21 -15.03 -9.03
C GLN A 139 -6.41 -14.97 -8.08
N LEU A 140 -6.75 -13.80 -7.53
CA LEU A 140 -7.93 -13.62 -6.68
C LEU A 140 -9.19 -13.24 -7.47
N GLY A 141 -9.04 -12.91 -8.75
CA GLY A 141 -10.09 -12.29 -9.58
C GLY A 141 -10.35 -10.83 -9.22
#